data_AF-A0AAE0GYR7-F1
#
_entry.id   AF-A0AAE0GYR7-F1
#
_cell.length_a   1.000
_cell.length_b   1.000
_cell.length_c   1.000
_cell.angle_alpha   90.00
_cell.angle_beta   90.00
_cell.angle_gamma   90.00
#
_symmetry.space_group_name_H-M   'P 1'
#
loop_
_entity.id
_entity.type
_entity.pdbx_description
1 polymer ?
#
loop_
_entity_poly.entity_id
_entity_poly.type
_entity_poly.pdbx_seq_one_letter_code
_entity_poly.pdbx_strand_id
1 'polypeptide(L)'
;CELIGLAGTRWGCRQESERSASGGPAAVPKEGPVEAEAKLAADTGAETEVKGAREGSTMSALAARVGLVFQFPERHFLSDTILEELTFGWPRGSKNYEQRSELSRRLQRALLAVGLTEYPLDTSVDSLSGGYQRRLSLALQLVRLPPLLLLDEPLAGLDWKARAELVELLKEIKKDRAVLVVSHDIDELVPLVDGVWKMLPGGVLEEIPLDSLPLLMNNR
;
A
#
# COMPACT_ATOMS: atom_id res chain seq x y z
N CYS A 1 -5.86 -1.03 -20.64
CA CYS A 1 -6.86 -1.34 -19.60
C CYS A 1 -6.08 -1.79 -18.38
N GLU A 2 -5.83 -0.88 -17.45
CA GLU A 2 -5.19 -1.21 -16.18
C GLU A 2 -6.31 -1.61 -15.22
N LEU A 3 -6.23 -2.83 -14.71
CA LEU A 3 -7.11 -3.28 -13.64
C LEU A 3 -6.46 -2.86 -12.32
N ILE A 4 -7.28 -2.43 -11.37
CA ILE A 4 -6.84 -1.92 -10.07
C ILE A 4 -7.58 -2.74 -9.01
N GLY A 5 -6.86 -3.27 -8.01
CA GLY A 5 -7.50 -3.82 -6.82
C GLY A 5 -6.65 -4.80 -6.03
N LEU A 6 -6.17 -4.35 -4.87
CA LEU A 6 -6.33 -5.13 -3.65
C LEU A 6 -7.04 -4.21 -2.65
N ALA A 7 -7.79 -4.78 -1.72
CA ALA A 7 -8.25 -4.07 -0.54
C ALA A 7 -8.00 -4.99 0.66
N GLY A 8 -7.71 -4.39 1.80
CA GLY A 8 -7.50 -5.00 3.11
C GLY A 8 -8.02 -4.03 4.16
N THR A 9 -8.79 -4.56 5.13
CA THR A 9 -9.70 -3.84 6.05
C THR A 9 -10.77 -3.00 5.36
N ARG A 10 -11.90 -3.64 5.02
CA ARG A 10 -13.24 -3.08 4.72
C ARG A 10 -13.29 -1.56 4.41
N TRP A 11 -13.14 -1.21 3.14
CA TRP A 11 -13.46 0.12 2.63
C TRP A 11 -14.91 0.14 2.14
N GLY A 12 -15.78 0.87 2.83
CA GLY A 12 -17.19 0.99 2.48
C GLY A 12 -17.41 2.10 1.44
N CYS A 13 -17.95 1.76 0.28
CA CYS A 13 -18.53 2.73 -0.63
C CYS A 13 -20.01 2.90 -0.28
N ARG A 14 -20.36 3.98 0.45
CA ARG A 14 -21.77 4.29 0.75
C ARG A 14 -22.37 5.03 -0.45
N GLN A 15 -23.29 4.38 -1.16
CA GLN A 15 -24.18 5.10 -2.08
C GLN A 15 -25.18 5.90 -1.24
N GLU A 16 -25.05 7.23 -1.25
CA GLU A 16 -26.07 8.11 -0.69
C GLU A 16 -27.25 8.17 -1.68
N SER A 17 -28.30 7.39 -1.38
CA SER A 17 -29.63 7.65 -1.92
C SER A 17 -30.13 8.96 -1.32
N GLU A 18 -30.43 9.94 -2.17
CA GLU A 18 -31.00 11.22 -1.78
C GLU A 18 -32.18 11.06 -0.81
N ARG A 19 -32.06 11.57 0.42
CA ARG A 19 -33.23 11.98 1.22
C ARG A 19 -32.96 13.29 1.93
N SER A 20 -33.72 14.29 1.51
CA SER A 20 -33.83 15.61 2.12
C SER A 20 -34.40 15.57 3.54
N ALA A 21 -33.96 16.56 4.32
CA ALA A 21 -34.69 17.34 5.33
C ALA A 21 -34.71 16.92 6.82
N SER A 22 -34.15 17.85 7.61
CA SER A 22 -34.66 18.47 8.86
C SER A 22 -34.19 17.97 10.24
N GLY A 23 -33.46 18.86 10.95
CA GLY A 23 -33.87 19.40 12.26
C GLY A 23 -33.32 18.77 13.56
N GLY A 24 -32.48 19.51 14.30
CA GLY A 24 -32.43 19.49 15.79
C GLY A 24 -31.29 18.71 16.46
N PRO A 25 -30.93 19.04 17.73
CA PRO A 25 -29.54 19.35 18.08
C PRO A 25 -28.72 18.24 18.75
N ALA A 26 -27.41 18.33 18.49
CA ALA A 26 -26.25 17.90 19.27
C ALA A 26 -26.44 16.77 20.31
N ALA A 27 -26.04 15.56 19.89
CA ALA A 27 -25.61 14.49 20.80
C ALA A 27 -24.14 14.17 20.52
N VAL A 28 -23.34 14.15 21.58
CA VAL A 28 -21.93 13.75 21.60
C VAL A 28 -21.81 12.22 21.46
N PRO A 29 -20.95 11.68 20.58
CA PRO A 29 -20.40 10.34 20.76
C PRO A 29 -18.86 10.43 20.89
N LYS A 30 -18.30 10.15 22.07
CA LYS A 30 -17.78 8.84 22.52
C LYS A 30 -16.80 8.22 21.52
N GLU A 31 -15.53 8.21 21.93
CA GLU A 31 -14.38 7.63 21.27
C GLU A 31 -14.65 6.18 20.82
N GLY A 32 -14.51 5.95 19.52
CA GLY A 32 -14.60 4.66 18.84
C GLY A 32 -13.62 4.64 17.65
N PRO A 33 -13.31 3.46 17.10
CA PRO A 33 -12.28 3.30 16.07
C PRO A 33 -12.63 4.11 14.82
N VAL A 34 -11.65 4.86 14.32
CA VAL A 34 -11.80 5.76 13.15
C VAL A 34 -11.86 4.92 11.87
N GLU A 35 -13.06 4.75 11.33
CA GLU A 35 -13.29 4.25 9.97
C GLU A 35 -12.78 5.29 8.96
N ALA A 36 -11.83 4.90 8.10
CA ALA A 36 -11.29 5.77 7.05
C ALA A 36 -11.94 5.40 5.71
N GLU A 37 -12.78 6.29 5.20
CA GLU A 37 -13.33 6.25 3.84
C GLU A 37 -12.55 7.27 2.99
N ALA A 38 -12.04 6.90 1.82
CA ALA A 38 -11.63 7.87 0.80
C ALA A 38 -12.43 7.68 -0.48
N LYS A 39 -12.93 8.80 -1.01
CA LYS A 39 -13.51 8.92 -2.34
C LYS A 39 -12.39 9.16 -3.33
N LEU A 40 -12.37 8.38 -4.41
CA LEU A 40 -11.51 8.64 -5.55
C LEU A 40 -12.34 9.44 -6.57
N ALA A 41 -12.12 10.76 -6.63
CA ALA A 41 -12.82 11.64 -7.56
C ALA A 41 -12.10 11.68 -8.91
N ALA A 42 -12.80 11.26 -9.97
CA ALA A 42 -12.38 11.50 -11.34
C ALA A 42 -12.73 12.95 -11.72
N ASP A 43 -11.67 13.73 -11.92
CA ASP A 43 -11.54 15.04 -12.54
C ASP A 43 -12.82 15.85 -12.81
N THR A 44 -13.14 16.76 -11.89
CA THR A 44 -13.77 18.06 -12.19
C THR A 44 -13.47 19.00 -11.02
N GLY A 45 -12.22 19.45 -10.90
CA GLY A 45 -11.84 20.61 -10.07
C GLY A 45 -12.31 20.60 -8.60
N ALA A 46 -12.49 19.43 -7.98
CA ALA A 46 -12.96 19.30 -6.61
C ALA A 46 -11.89 18.62 -5.74
N GLU A 47 -11.60 19.28 -4.62
CA GLU A 47 -10.61 18.90 -3.62
C GLU A 47 -10.80 17.44 -3.16
N THR A 48 -9.72 16.66 -3.18
CA THR A 48 -9.72 15.27 -2.72
C THR A 48 -9.71 15.23 -1.20
N GLU A 49 -10.90 15.15 -0.61
CA GLU A 49 -11.06 15.01 0.84
C GLU A 49 -10.72 13.56 1.27
N VAL A 50 -9.46 13.33 1.64
CA VAL A 50 -9.06 12.12 2.38
C VAL A 50 -9.53 12.32 3.82
N LYS A 51 -10.71 11.80 4.20
CA LYS A 51 -11.20 11.99 5.58
C LYS A 51 -10.20 11.40 6.59
N GLY A 52 -9.64 12.30 7.39
CA GLY A 52 -8.53 12.09 8.33
C GLY A 52 -7.32 12.98 8.07
N ALA A 53 -7.16 13.49 6.86
CA ALA A 53 -6.41 14.71 6.59
C ALA A 53 -7.37 15.87 6.79
N ARG A 54 -7.14 16.72 7.80
CA ARG A 54 -7.83 18.02 7.84
C ARG A 54 -7.46 18.76 6.55
N GLU A 55 -8.39 19.49 5.94
CA GLU A 55 -8.06 20.53 4.95
C GLU A 55 -6.87 21.34 5.51
N GLY A 56 -5.71 21.26 4.83
CA GLY A 56 -4.45 21.80 5.33
C GLY A 56 -3.44 20.79 5.92
N SER A 57 -3.65 19.48 5.76
CA SER A 57 -2.61 18.50 6.13
C SER A 57 -1.36 18.73 5.27
N THR A 58 -0.22 18.97 5.91
CA THR A 58 1.07 19.12 5.24
C THR A 58 1.36 17.87 4.39
N MET A 59 1.98 18.02 3.21
CA MET A 59 2.41 16.87 2.38
C MET A 59 3.15 15.79 3.17
N SER A 60 3.90 16.19 4.21
CA SER A 60 4.59 15.29 5.14
C SER A 60 3.63 14.37 5.93
N ALA A 61 2.47 14.85 6.35
CA ALA A 61 1.48 14.05 7.08
C ALA A 61 0.81 13.01 6.17
N LEU A 62 0.59 13.36 4.89
CA LEU A 62 0.08 12.42 3.88
C LEU A 62 1.14 11.36 3.52
N ALA A 63 2.39 11.79 3.32
CA ALA A 63 3.51 10.90 3.02
C ALA A 63 3.81 9.90 4.15
N ALA A 64 3.50 10.25 5.40
CA ALA A 64 3.60 9.31 6.52
C ALA A 64 2.49 8.24 6.53
N ARG A 65 1.38 8.48 5.83
CA ARG A 65 0.21 7.59 5.80
C ARG A 65 0.21 6.64 4.62
N VAL A 66 0.95 6.96 3.56
CA VAL A 66 0.95 6.20 2.30
C VAL A 66 2.36 5.70 1.99
N GLY A 67 2.52 4.39 1.90
CA GLY A 67 3.72 3.76 1.35
C GLY A 67 3.54 3.49 -0.14
N LEU A 68 4.59 3.74 -0.92
CA LEU A 68 4.59 3.50 -2.37
C LEU A 68 5.68 2.48 -2.72
N VAL A 69 5.35 1.52 -3.57
CA VAL A 69 6.30 0.62 -4.22
C VAL A 69 6.06 0.70 -5.72
N PHE A 70 7.07 1.19 -6.44
CA PHE A 70 7.01 1.34 -7.89
C PHE A 70 7.39 0.03 -8.60
N GLN A 71 7.00 -0.08 -9.88
CA GLN A 71 7.41 -1.19 -10.73
C GLN A 71 8.94 -1.32 -10.82
N PHE A 72 9.66 -0.20 -10.90
CA PHE A 72 11.12 -0.13 -11.02
C PHE A 72 11.74 0.54 -9.78
N PRO A 73 11.76 -0.14 -8.62
CA PRO A 73 12.19 0.44 -7.35
C PRO A 73 13.66 0.85 -7.34
N GLU A 74 14.50 0.25 -8.18
CA GLU A 74 15.92 0.55 -8.31
C GLU A 74 16.23 2.00 -8.67
N ARG A 75 15.26 2.71 -9.26
CA ARG A 75 15.39 4.13 -9.63
C ARG A 75 15.08 5.09 -8.47
N HIS A 76 14.63 4.55 -7.33
CA HIS A 76 14.07 5.33 -6.22
C HIS A 76 14.81 5.12 -4.90
N PHE A 77 15.84 4.28 -4.87
CA PHE A 77 16.71 4.18 -3.69
C PHE A 77 17.54 5.45 -3.53
N LEU A 78 17.75 5.82 -2.27
CA LEU A 78 18.44 7.05 -1.90
C LEU A 78 19.82 6.79 -1.29
N SER A 79 20.05 5.55 -0.86
CA SER A 79 21.21 5.15 -0.07
C SER A 79 21.96 3.99 -0.72
N ASP A 80 23.23 3.85 -0.37
CA ASP A 80 24.10 2.86 -0.99
C ASP A 80 23.89 1.46 -0.40
N THR A 81 23.54 1.37 0.90
CA THR A 81 23.44 0.11 1.64
C THR A 81 22.00 -0.22 2.07
N ILE A 82 21.72 -1.52 2.23
CA ILE A 82 20.42 -2.01 2.73
C ILE A 82 20.03 -1.33 4.04
N LEU A 83 20.96 -1.22 4.99
CA LEU A 83 20.69 -0.63 6.30
C LEU A 83 20.33 0.85 6.19
N GLU A 84 21.12 1.61 5.44
CA GLU A 84 20.90 3.06 5.30
C GLU A 84 19.58 3.34 4.62
N GLU A 85 19.23 2.54 3.61
CA GLU A 85 17.96 2.67 2.92
C GLU A 85 16.78 2.37 3.84
N LEU A 86 16.81 1.23 4.56
CA LEU A 86 15.73 0.85 5.48
C LEU A 86 15.59 1.78 6.69
N THR A 87 16.68 2.42 7.10
CA THR A 87 16.69 3.40 8.21
C THR A 87 16.60 4.84 7.72
N PHE A 88 16.38 5.06 6.43
CA PHE A 88 16.26 6.39 5.87
C PHE A 88 15.12 7.17 6.53
N GLY A 89 15.42 8.38 6.99
CA GLY A 89 14.47 9.24 7.70
C GLY A 89 14.28 8.92 9.20
N TRP A 90 14.89 7.86 9.73
CA TRP A 90 14.92 7.64 11.17
C TRP A 90 15.98 8.54 11.85
N PRO A 91 15.69 9.07 13.04
CA PRO A 91 16.64 9.93 13.76
C PRO A 91 17.90 9.15 14.15
N ARG A 92 18.99 9.42 13.43
CA ARG A 92 20.31 8.86 13.72
C ARG A 92 20.77 9.36 15.10
N GLY A 93 21.18 8.44 15.98
CA GLY A 93 21.75 8.79 17.28
C GLY A 93 20.74 9.07 18.40
N SER A 94 19.47 8.64 18.27
CA SER A 94 18.56 8.67 19.42
C SER A 94 19.19 7.93 20.62
N LYS A 95 19.35 8.64 21.73
CA LYS A 95 19.80 8.04 23.01
C LYS A 95 18.72 7.21 23.67
N ASN A 96 17.51 7.21 23.13
CA ASN A 96 16.39 6.44 23.65
C ASN A 96 16.53 4.97 23.24
N TYR A 97 16.81 4.11 24.22
CA TYR A 97 16.94 2.67 24.04
C TYR A 97 15.67 2.05 23.43
N GLU A 98 14.48 2.47 23.87
CA GLU A 98 13.20 1.94 23.39
C GLU A 98 13.01 2.16 21.89
N GLN A 99 13.35 3.35 21.40
CA GLN A 99 13.25 3.66 19.97
C GLN A 99 14.19 2.79 19.12
N ARG A 100 15.41 2.54 19.62
CA ARG A 100 16.39 1.69 18.93
C ARG A 100 15.96 0.22 18.94
N SER A 101 15.44 -0.26 20.06
CA SER A 101 14.89 -1.61 20.20
C SER A 101 13.72 -1.82 19.24
N GLU A 102 12.81 -0.85 19.18
CA GLU A 102 11.67 -0.90 18.26
C GLU A 102 12.10 -0.88 16.79
N LEU A 103 13.05 -0.04 16.40
CA LEU A 103 13.61 -0.04 15.05
C LEU A 103 14.23 -1.40 14.70
N SER A 104 15.05 -1.94 15.60
CA SER A 104 15.70 -3.24 15.40
C SER A 104 14.66 -4.35 15.19
N ARG A 105 13.60 -4.36 16.00
CA ARG A 105 12.48 -5.30 15.87
C ARG A 105 11.76 -5.15 14.53
N ARG A 106 11.52 -3.92 14.07
CA ARG A 106 10.89 -3.65 12.77
C ARG A 106 11.76 -4.09 11.60
N LEU A 107 13.06 -3.77 11.63
CA LEU A 107 14.02 -4.20 10.62
C LEU A 107 14.06 -5.72 10.50
N GLN A 108 14.20 -6.42 11.63
CA GLN A 108 14.22 -7.89 11.63
C GLN A 108 12.94 -8.48 11.04
N ARG A 109 11.77 -7.98 11.45
CA ARG A 109 10.48 -8.45 10.90
C ARG A 109 10.35 -8.17 9.41
N ALA A 110 10.73 -6.98 8.95
CA ALA A 110 10.65 -6.60 7.55
C ALA A 110 11.58 -7.47 6.69
N LEU A 111 12.83 -7.64 7.10
CA LEU A 111 13.82 -8.47 6.38
C LEU A 111 13.39 -9.93 6.34
N LEU A 112 12.85 -10.46 7.43
CA LEU A 112 12.33 -11.82 7.48
C LEU A 112 11.14 -11.98 6.53
N ALA A 113 10.20 -11.04 6.55
CA ALA A 113 8.99 -11.09 5.73
C ALA A 113 9.31 -11.08 4.22
N VAL A 114 10.36 -10.36 3.81
CA VAL A 114 10.75 -10.29 2.39
C VAL A 114 11.83 -11.28 1.98
N GLY A 115 12.36 -12.07 2.91
CA GLY A 115 13.42 -13.06 2.65
C GLY A 115 14.81 -12.44 2.39
N LEU A 116 15.13 -11.32 3.04
CA LEU A 116 16.44 -10.64 2.93
C LEU A 116 17.36 -10.86 4.14
N THR A 117 17.02 -11.79 5.05
CA THR A 117 17.80 -12.04 6.29
C THR A 117 19.20 -12.57 6.05
N GLU A 118 19.45 -13.19 4.90
CA GLU A 118 20.76 -13.75 4.55
C GLU A 118 21.74 -12.69 4.02
N TYR A 119 21.24 -11.50 3.66
CA TYR A 119 22.07 -10.42 3.16
C TYR A 119 22.66 -9.60 4.31
N PRO A 120 23.99 -9.40 4.34
CA PRO A 120 24.61 -8.44 5.24
C PRO A 120 23.98 -7.05 5.08
N LEU A 121 23.77 -6.34 6.19
CA LEU A 121 23.10 -5.04 6.20
C LEU A 121 23.91 -3.92 5.52
N ASP A 122 25.22 -4.11 5.39
CA ASP A 122 26.17 -3.27 4.65
C ASP A 122 26.27 -3.63 3.16
N THR A 123 25.48 -4.61 2.69
CA THR A 123 25.42 -4.96 1.26
C THR A 123 24.92 -3.77 0.45
N SER A 124 25.58 -3.52 -0.69
CA SER A 124 25.17 -2.49 -1.63
C SER A 124 23.82 -2.83 -2.27
N VAL A 125 22.91 -1.85 -2.32
CA VAL A 125 21.58 -2.01 -2.93
C VAL A 125 21.68 -2.33 -4.43
N ASP A 126 22.68 -1.78 -5.12
CA ASP A 126 22.92 -2.03 -6.55
C ASP A 126 23.43 -3.45 -6.84
N SER A 127 23.95 -4.15 -5.84
CA SER A 127 24.40 -5.54 -5.98
C SER A 127 23.26 -6.56 -5.90
N LEU A 128 22.08 -6.14 -5.45
CA LEU A 128 20.89 -6.98 -5.40
C LEU A 128 20.30 -7.17 -6.81
N SER A 129 19.75 -8.36 -7.09
CA SER A 129 18.96 -8.54 -8.31
C SER A 129 17.69 -7.68 -8.26
N GLY A 130 17.11 -7.35 -9.42
CA GLY A 130 15.88 -6.53 -9.48
C GLY A 130 14.72 -7.07 -8.64
N GLY A 131 14.59 -8.40 -8.52
CA GLY A 131 13.60 -9.03 -7.64
C GLY A 131 13.88 -8.77 -6.14
N TYR A 132 15.16 -8.82 -5.74
CA TYR A 132 15.56 -8.49 -4.36
C TYR A 132 15.49 -6.98 -4.08
N GLN A 133 15.76 -6.13 -5.07
CA GLN A 133 15.52 -4.70 -4.97
C GLN A 133 14.04 -4.41 -4.74
N ARG A 134 13.12 -5.11 -5.43
CA ARG A 134 11.69 -4.96 -5.15
C ARG A 134 11.30 -5.42 -3.75
N ARG A 135 11.88 -6.52 -3.28
CA ARG A 135 11.73 -6.98 -1.88
C ARG A 135 12.26 -5.95 -0.89
N LEU A 136 13.38 -5.30 -1.18
CA LEU A 136 13.93 -4.23 -0.35
C LEU A 136 12.97 -3.02 -0.27
N SER A 137 12.38 -2.61 -1.41
CA SER A 137 11.39 -1.54 -1.44
C SER A 137 10.14 -1.86 -0.60
N LEU A 138 9.67 -3.11 -0.62
CA LEU A 138 8.61 -3.58 0.27
C LEU A 138 9.06 -3.54 1.74
N ALA A 139 10.26 -4.02 2.05
CA ALA A 139 10.81 -3.99 3.41
C ALA A 139 10.88 -2.56 3.95
N LEU A 140 11.24 -1.58 3.12
CA LEU A 140 11.23 -0.17 3.49
C LEU A 140 9.84 0.28 3.97
N GLN A 141 8.79 -0.08 3.23
CA GLN A 141 7.42 0.23 3.64
C GLN A 141 7.01 -0.55 4.89
N LEU A 142 7.45 -1.80 5.05
CA LEU A 142 7.19 -2.58 6.26
C LEU A 142 7.81 -1.97 7.51
N VAL A 143 9.00 -1.38 7.41
CA VAL A 143 9.67 -0.69 8.53
C VAL A 143 8.92 0.60 8.91
N ARG A 144 8.41 1.33 7.91
CA ARG A 144 7.67 2.58 8.10
C ARG A 144 6.26 2.37 8.66
N LEU A 145 5.67 1.20 8.44
CA LEU A 145 4.30 0.84 8.88
C LEU A 145 3.23 1.85 8.42
N PRO A 146 3.14 2.19 7.13
CA PRO A 146 2.06 3.04 6.64
C PRO A 146 0.72 2.29 6.73
N PRO A 147 -0.38 2.98 7.09
CA PRO A 147 -1.72 2.40 7.08
C PRO A 147 -2.22 2.02 5.68
N LEU A 148 -1.71 2.68 4.63
CA LEU A 148 -2.01 2.36 3.23
C LEU A 148 -0.73 2.09 2.45
N LEU A 149 -0.71 0.99 1.71
CA LEU A 149 0.38 0.60 0.80
C LEU A 149 -0.13 0.59 -0.64
N LEU A 150 0.48 1.37 -1.53
CA LEU A 150 0.21 1.35 -2.97
C LEU A 150 1.34 0.62 -3.68
N LEU A 151 0.98 -0.38 -4.47
CA LEU A 151 1.92 -1.19 -5.24
C LEU A 151 1.60 -1.05 -6.73
N ASP A 152 2.59 -0.63 -7.51
CA ASP A 152 2.51 -0.52 -8.95
C ASP A 152 3.21 -1.71 -9.60
N GLU A 153 2.43 -2.57 -10.26
CA GLU A 153 2.89 -3.78 -10.94
C GLU A 153 3.83 -4.67 -10.11
N PRO A 154 3.44 -5.06 -8.87
CA PRO A 154 4.36 -5.72 -7.93
C PRO A 154 4.88 -7.07 -8.46
N LEU A 155 4.12 -7.76 -9.30
CA LEU A 155 4.45 -9.09 -9.85
C LEU A 155 5.24 -9.03 -11.18
N ALA A 156 5.42 -7.85 -11.78
CA ALA A 156 5.97 -7.72 -13.13
C ALA A 156 7.47 -8.06 -13.19
N GLY A 157 7.88 -8.97 -14.07
CA GLY A 157 9.29 -9.36 -14.23
C GLY A 157 9.84 -10.27 -13.12
N LEU A 158 8.97 -10.81 -12.25
CA LEU A 158 9.33 -11.86 -11.30
C LEU A 158 9.08 -13.24 -11.91
N ASP A 159 9.90 -14.22 -11.54
CA ASP A 159 9.64 -15.63 -11.85
C ASP A 159 8.49 -16.20 -11.00
N TRP A 160 7.96 -17.37 -11.39
CA TRP A 160 6.79 -17.98 -10.76
C TRP A 160 6.96 -18.21 -9.25
N LYS A 161 8.18 -18.54 -8.79
CA LYS A 161 8.46 -18.79 -7.37
C LYS A 161 8.45 -17.47 -6.61
N ALA A 162 9.14 -16.46 -7.14
CA ALA A 162 9.20 -15.14 -6.55
C ALA A 162 7.82 -14.45 -6.51
N ARG A 163 6.97 -14.67 -7.51
CA ARG A 163 5.59 -14.18 -7.50
C ARG A 163 4.76 -14.84 -6.40
N ALA A 164 4.77 -16.17 -6.30
CA ALA A 164 4.05 -16.90 -5.25
C ALA A 164 4.45 -16.47 -3.83
N GLU A 165 5.76 -16.28 -3.59
CA GLU A 165 6.26 -15.76 -2.31
C GLU A 165 5.76 -14.34 -2.02
N LEU A 166 5.72 -13.48 -3.04
CA LEU A 166 5.23 -12.11 -2.89
C LEU A 166 3.72 -12.09 -2.63
N VAL A 167 2.93 -12.93 -3.29
CA VAL A 167 1.48 -13.06 -3.05
C VAL A 167 1.20 -13.47 -1.59
N GLU A 168 1.91 -14.47 -1.06
CA GLU A 168 1.75 -14.86 0.35
C GLU A 168 2.19 -13.74 1.31
N LEU A 169 3.25 -13.00 0.99
CA LEU A 169 3.63 -11.83 1.77
C LEU A 169 2.52 -10.76 1.77
N LEU A 170 1.93 -10.45 0.61
CA LEU A 170 0.86 -9.47 0.49
C LEU A 170 -0.38 -9.89 1.28
N LYS A 171 -0.68 -11.18 1.32
CA LYS A 171 -1.75 -11.76 2.14
C LYS A 171 -1.56 -11.51 3.63
N GLU A 172 -0.34 -11.69 4.13
CA GLU A 172 -0.01 -11.41 5.53
C GLU A 172 -0.08 -9.92 5.83
N ILE A 173 0.46 -9.08 4.93
CA ILE A 173 0.42 -7.62 5.05
C ILE A 173 -1.02 -7.12 5.14
N LYS A 174 -1.90 -7.60 4.25
CA LYS A 174 -3.31 -7.21 4.14
C LYS A 174 -4.11 -7.38 5.45
N LYS A 175 -3.70 -8.27 6.35
CA LYS A 175 -4.39 -8.51 7.63
C LYS A 175 -4.45 -7.26 8.52
N ASP A 176 -3.40 -6.46 8.48
CA ASP A 176 -3.21 -5.33 9.40
C ASP A 176 -3.25 -3.96 8.71
N ARG A 177 -3.34 -3.92 7.37
CA ARG A 177 -3.30 -2.65 6.61
C ARG A 177 -4.03 -2.73 5.28
N ALA A 178 -4.36 -1.55 4.75
CA ALA A 178 -4.89 -1.43 3.39
C ALA A 178 -3.74 -1.56 2.38
N VAL A 179 -3.97 -2.36 1.35
CA VAL A 179 -3.04 -2.57 0.23
C VAL A 179 -3.83 -2.31 -1.04
N LEU A 180 -3.41 -1.37 -1.86
CA LEU A 180 -3.92 -1.15 -3.22
C LEU A 180 -2.87 -1.62 -4.22
N VAL A 181 -3.29 -2.41 -5.20
CA VAL A 181 -2.42 -2.85 -6.29
C VAL A 181 -2.96 -2.36 -7.60
N VAL A 182 -2.08 -1.78 -8.41
CA VAL A 182 -2.31 -1.49 -9.82
C VAL A 182 -1.60 -2.59 -10.60
N SER A 183 -2.35 -3.37 -11.37
CA SER A 183 -1.73 -4.38 -12.24
C SER A 183 -2.59 -4.74 -13.44
N HIS A 184 -1.94 -4.96 -14.58
CA HIS A 184 -2.59 -5.60 -15.72
C HIS A 184 -2.72 -7.12 -15.54
N ASP A 185 -1.89 -7.78 -14.73
CA ASP A 185 -1.89 -9.23 -14.47
C ASP A 185 -2.40 -9.52 -13.05
N ILE A 186 -3.68 -9.89 -12.95
CA ILE A 186 -4.37 -10.05 -11.66
C ILE A 186 -4.55 -11.49 -11.24
N ASP A 187 -4.18 -12.46 -12.08
CA ASP A 187 -4.56 -13.87 -11.92
C ASP A 187 -4.11 -14.44 -10.57
N GLU A 188 -2.88 -14.14 -10.19
CA GLU A 188 -2.29 -14.56 -8.92
C GLU A 188 -2.76 -13.71 -7.73
N LEU A 189 -3.31 -12.52 -7.99
CA LEU A 189 -3.80 -11.60 -6.98
C LEU A 189 -5.27 -11.84 -6.60
N VAL A 190 -6.09 -12.41 -7.50
CA VAL A 190 -7.53 -12.65 -7.29
C VAL A 190 -7.88 -13.19 -5.90
N PRO A 191 -7.18 -14.20 -5.35
CA PRO A 191 -7.51 -14.75 -4.03
C PRO A 191 -7.37 -13.75 -2.87
N LEU A 192 -6.64 -12.65 -3.10
CA LEU A 192 -6.37 -11.62 -2.11
C LEU A 192 -7.28 -10.40 -2.27
N VAL A 193 -8.11 -10.31 -3.32
CA VAL A 193 -8.83 -9.08 -3.63
C VAL A 193 -10.16 -8.98 -2.87
N ASP A 194 -10.38 -7.85 -2.20
CA ASP A 194 -11.70 -7.53 -1.61
C ASP A 194 -12.57 -6.68 -2.57
N GLY A 195 -11.98 -6.02 -3.57
CA GLY A 195 -12.67 -5.21 -4.58
C GLY A 195 -11.77 -4.90 -5.77
N VAL A 196 -12.38 -4.82 -6.96
CA VAL A 196 -11.67 -4.55 -8.22
C VAL A 196 -12.31 -3.36 -8.91
N TRP A 197 -11.46 -2.50 -9.48
CA TRP A 197 -11.84 -1.39 -10.33
C TRP A 197 -11.12 -1.53 -11.67
N LYS A 198 -11.81 -1.19 -12.75
CA LYS A 198 -11.24 -1.06 -14.07
C LYS A 198 -11.01 0.42 -14.35
N MET A 199 -9.81 0.76 -14.79
CA MET A 199 -9.56 2.09 -15.33
C MET A 199 -9.92 2.14 -16.81
N LEU A 200 -10.88 3.01 -17.13
CA LEU A 200 -11.31 3.35 -18.48
C LEU A 200 -10.48 4.52 -19.04
N PRO A 201 -10.45 4.71 -20.37
CA PRO A 201 -9.87 5.90 -20.97
C PRO A 201 -10.44 7.18 -20.34
N GLY A 202 -9.57 8.16 -20.08
CA GLY A 202 -9.95 9.40 -19.38
C GLY A 202 -9.90 9.32 -17.86
N GLY A 203 -9.34 8.24 -17.28
CA GLY A 203 -9.10 8.14 -15.83
C GLY A 203 -10.34 7.79 -15.01
N VAL A 204 -11.42 7.36 -15.67
CA VAL A 204 -12.65 6.93 -15.00
C VAL A 204 -12.45 5.53 -14.42
N LEU A 205 -12.85 5.35 -13.17
CA LEU A 205 -12.79 4.07 -12.48
C LEU A 205 -14.18 3.46 -12.36
N GLU A 206 -14.31 2.22 -12.81
CA GLU A 206 -15.55 1.44 -12.75
C GLU A 206 -15.33 0.22 -11.86
N GLU A 207 -16.12 0.08 -10.80
CA GLU A 207 -16.05 -1.09 -9.92
C GLU A 207 -16.59 -2.34 -10.64
N ILE A 208 -15.82 -3.42 -10.59
CA ILE A 208 -16.19 -4.71 -11.15
C ILE A 208 -16.61 -5.64 -10.01
N PRO A 209 -17.82 -6.24 -10.06
CA PRO A 209 -18.21 -7.29 -9.13
C PRO A 209 -17.25 -8.48 -9.22
N LEU A 210 -16.75 -8.97 -8.08
CA LEU A 210 -15.75 -10.06 -8.04
C LEU A 210 -16.23 -11.33 -8.79
N ASP A 211 -17.53 -11.62 -8.75
CA ASP A 211 -18.13 -12.77 -9.45
C ASP A 211 -17.99 -12.69 -10.99
N SER A 212 -17.77 -11.49 -11.53
CA SER A 212 -17.58 -11.24 -12.97
C SER A 212 -16.11 -11.32 -13.40
N LEU A 213 -15.16 -11.45 -12.46
CA LEU A 213 -13.73 -11.52 -12.77
C LEU A 213 -13.35 -12.69 -13.70
N PRO A 214 -13.85 -13.93 -13.53
CA PRO A 214 -13.48 -15.03 -14.41
C PRO A 214 -13.84 -14.78 -15.89
N LEU A 215 -14.90 -14.00 -16.15
CA LEU A 215 -15.32 -13.63 -17.51
C LEU A 215 -14.38 -12.60 -18.16
N LEU A 216 -13.73 -11.76 -17.36
CA LEU A 216 -12.73 -10.80 -17.83
C LEU A 216 -11.37 -11.45 -18.08
N MET A 217 -11.06 -12.53 -17.36
CA MET A 217 -9.81 -13.28 -17.50
C MET A 217 -9.83 -14.20 -18.73
N ASN A 218 -10.98 -14.77 -19.08
CA ASN A 218 -11.14 -15.65 -20.25
C ASN A 218 -11.20 -14.93 -21.62
N ASN A 219 -11.33 -13.60 -21.63
CA ASN A 219 -11.44 -12.79 -22.86
C ASN A 219 -10.14 -12.05 -23.21
N ARG A 220 -8.99 -12.54 -22.72
CA ARG A 220 -7.65 -11.99 -23.00
C ARG A 220 -6.89 -12.79 -24.05
#